data_AF-A0A7X2JAE0-F1
#
_entry.id   AF-A0A7X2JAE0-F1
#
_cell.length_a   1.000
_cell.length_b   1.000
_cell.length_c   1.000
_cell.angle_alpha   90.00
_cell.angle_beta   90.00
_cell.angle_gamma   90.00
#
_symmetry.space_group_name_H-M   'P 1'
#
loop_
_entity.id
_entity.type
_entity.pdbx_description
1 polymer ?
#
loop_
_entity_poly.entity_id
_entity_poly.type
_entity_poly.pdbx_seq_one_letter_code
_entity_poly.pdbx_strand_id
1 'polypeptide(L)' 'MTENEKKLLQAQHRLEEAQARNRVKERKARTRRLIQEGAILEKVYPAAATMDLEKLEDFLLWALK' A
#
# COMPACT_ATOMS: atom_id res chain seq x y z
N MET A 1 -36.05 -13.68 13.17
CA MET A 1 -35.60 -12.43 12.54
C MET A 1 -36.76 -11.76 11.84
N THR A 2 -37.06 -10.52 12.22
CA THR A 2 -38.04 -9.66 11.54
C THR A 2 -37.49 -9.18 10.20
N GLU A 3 -38.38 -8.75 9.30
CA GLU A 3 -38.00 -8.24 7.98
C GLU A 3 -37.08 -7.00 8.07
N ASN A 4 -37.25 -6.19 9.11
CA ASN A 4 -36.42 -5.02 9.37
C ASN A 4 -35.00 -5.40 9.82
N GLU A 5 -34.86 -6.42 10.66
CA GLU A 5 -33.56 -6.96 11.09
C GLU A 5 -32.77 -7.53 9.90
N LYS A 6 -33.45 -8.21 8.97
CA LYS A 6 -32.84 -8.71 7.72
C LYS A 6 -32.29 -7.57 6.87
N LYS A 7 -33.08 -6.51 6.66
CA LYS A 7 -32.67 -5.35 5.86
C LYS A 7 -31.50 -4.59 6.48
N LEU A 8 -31.51 -4.44 7.81
CA LEU A 8 -30.41 -3.82 8.55
C LEU A 8 -29.11 -4.62 8.39
N LEU A 9 -29.18 -5.94 8.60
CA LEU A 9 -28.03 -6.82 8.46
C LEU A 9 -27.44 -6.77 7.03
N GLN A 10 -28.30 -6.75 6.02
CA GLN A 10 -27.82 -6.67 4.63
C GLN A 10 -27.20 -5.31 4.29
N ALA A 11 -27.69 -4.22 4.88
CA ALA A 11 -27.05 -2.91 4.74
C ALA A 11 -25.67 -2.87 5.42
N GLN A 12 -25.53 -3.49 6.60
CA GLN A 12 -24.26 -3.64 7.29
C GLN A 12 -23.25 -4.42 6.43
N HIS A 13 -23.63 -5.58 5.88
CA HIS A 13 -22.75 -6.36 5.02
C HIS A 13 -22.29 -5.59 3.77
N ARG A 14 -23.19 -4.83 3.12
CA ARG A 14 -22.79 -3.97 1.99
C ARG A 14 -21.76 -2.91 2.40
N LEU A 15 -21.92 -2.32 3.57
CA LEU A 15 -20.98 -1.34 4.11
C LEU A 15 -19.62 -1.98 4.41
N GLU A 16 -19.61 -3.13 5.08
CA GLU A 16 -18.40 -3.88 5.41
C GLU A 16 -17.63 -4.30 4.14
N GLU A 17 -18.34 -4.80 3.12
CA GLU A 17 -17.75 -5.13 1.83
C GLU A 17 -17.13 -3.91 1.15
N ALA A 18 -17.83 -2.76 1.16
CA ALA A 18 -17.32 -1.53 0.56
C ALA A 18 -16.04 -1.06 1.28
N GLN A 19 -16.02 -1.11 2.62
CA GLN A 19 -14.85 -0.76 3.40
C GLN A 19 -13.69 -1.73 3.16
N ALA A 20 -13.95 -3.05 3.10
CA ALA A 20 -12.93 -4.04 2.80
C ALA A 20 -12.32 -3.82 1.41
N ARG A 21 -13.16 -3.53 0.40
CA ARG A 21 -12.70 -3.19 -0.95
C ARG A 21 -11.83 -1.93 -0.95
N ASN A 22 -12.19 -0.90 -0.18
CA ASN A 22 -11.40 0.33 -0.08
C ASN A 22 -10.03 0.08 0.55
N ARG A 23 -9.96 -0.66 1.66
CA ARG A 23 -8.68 -1.04 2.29
C ARG A 23 -7.76 -1.79 1.31
N VAL A 24 -8.33 -2.69 0.50
CA VAL A 24 -7.57 -3.42 -0.54
C VAL A 24 -7.07 -2.48 -1.63
N LYS A 25 -7.91 -1.53 -2.10
CA LYS A 25 -7.52 -0.53 -3.10
C LYS A 25 -6.37 0.35 -2.59
N GLU A 26 -6.45 0.84 -1.36
CA GLU A 26 -5.41 1.65 -0.72
C GLU A 26 -4.08 0.89 -0.60
N ARG A 27 -4.13 -0.36 -0.13
CA ARG A 27 -2.92 -1.21 -0.06
C ARG A 27 -2.29 -1.43 -1.43
N LYS A 28 -3.11 -1.70 -2.46
CA LYS A 28 -2.64 -1.90 -3.84
C LYS A 28 -2.02 -0.62 -4.41
N ALA A 29 -2.66 0.52 -4.18
CA ALA A 29 -2.15 1.83 -4.61
C ALA A 29 -0.79 2.13 -3.95
N ARG A 30 -0.68 1.94 -2.63
CA ARG A 30 0.58 2.10 -1.89
C ARG A 30 1.68 1.17 -2.42
N THR A 31 1.36 -0.11 -2.61
CA THR A 31 2.33 -1.10 -3.12
C THR A 31 2.79 -0.74 -4.54
N ARG A 32 1.86 -0.33 -5.42
CA ARG A 32 2.19 0.12 -6.78
C ARG A 32 3.14 1.32 -6.76
N ARG A 33 2.86 2.30 -5.89
CA ARG A 33 3.71 3.50 -5.75
C ARG A 33 5.12 3.14 -5.29
N LEU A 34 5.25 2.33 -4.24
CA LEU A 34 6.55 1.89 -3.73
C LEU A 34 7.38 1.12 -4.77
N ILE A 35 6.74 0.26 -5.58
CA ILE A 35 7.42 -0.45 -6.68
C ILE A 35 7.92 0.52 -7.75
N GLN A 36 7.11 1.52 -8.10
CA GLN A 36 7.51 2.52 -9.10
C GLN A 36 8.65 3.40 -8.58
N GLU A 37 8.56 3.86 -7.33
CA GLU A 37 9.62 4.62 -6.66
C GLU A 37 10.93 3.81 -6.61
N GLY A 38 10.88 2.54 -6.21
CA GLY A 38 12.03 1.63 -6.21
C GLY A 38 12.62 1.40 -7.60
N ALA A 39 11.78 1.19 -8.62
CA ALA A 39 12.25 1.01 -10.00
C ALA A 39 12.94 2.27 -10.55
N ILE A 40 12.44 3.46 -10.19
CA ILE A 40 13.11 4.72 -10.55
C ILE A 40 14.46 4.80 -9.84
N LEU A 41 14.52 4.47 -8.54
CA LEU A 41 15.75 4.49 -7.76
C LEU A 41 16.81 3.56 -8.35
N GLU A 42 16.48 2.31 -8.65
CA GLU A 42 17.42 1.35 -9.27
C GLU A 42 17.88 1.82 -10.65
N LYS A 43 17.00 2.46 -11.44
CA LYS A 43 17.37 3.00 -12.74
C LYS A 43 18.39 4.14 -12.64
N VAL A 44 18.22 5.07 -11.70
CA VAL A 44 19.11 6.22 -11.53
C VAL A 44 20.34 5.90 -10.69
N TYR A 45 20.26 4.88 -9.84
CA TYR A 45 21.32 4.42 -8.96
C TYR A 45 21.38 2.88 -8.93
N PRO A 46 22.02 2.24 -9.93
CA PRO A 46 22.03 0.78 -10.08
C PRO A 46 22.61 0.02 -8.89
N ALA A 47 23.50 0.65 -8.12
CA ALA A 47 24.06 0.05 -6.91
C ALA A 47 23.00 -0.22 -5.83
N ALA A 48 21.86 0.48 -5.83
CA ALA A 48 20.75 0.22 -4.91
C ALA A 48 20.19 -1.20 -5.02
N ALA A 49 20.19 -1.80 -6.22
CA ALA A 49 19.58 -3.11 -6.46
C ALA A 49 20.28 -4.25 -5.68
N THR A 50 21.55 -4.09 -5.34
CA THR A 50 22.35 -5.07 -4.61
C THR A 50 22.75 -4.60 -3.21
N MET A 51 22.33 -3.40 -2.82
CA MET A 51 22.67 -2.82 -1.53
C MET A 51 21.78 -3.41 -0.44
N ASP A 52 22.34 -3.59 0.74
CA ASP A 52 21.53 -3.88 1.92
C ASP A 52 20.61 -2.70 2.25
N LEU A 53 19.41 -2.97 2.77
CA LEU A 53 18.39 -1.95 3.01
C LEU A 53 18.85 -0.91 4.04
N GLU A 54 19.56 -1.32 5.10
CA GLU A 54 20.05 -0.39 6.13
C GLU A 54 21.11 0.54 5.53
N LYS A 55 22.02 -0.02 4.72
CA LYS A 55 23.04 0.78 4.01
C LYS A 55 22.43 1.74 2.99
N LEU A 56 21.38 1.30 2.29
CA LEU A 56 20.67 2.16 1.35
C LEU A 56 19.98 3.32 2.07
N GLU A 57 19.34 3.05 3.21
CA GLU A 57 18.72 4.07 4.04
C GLU A 57 19.74 5.10 4.54
N ASP A 58 20.86 4.64 5.13
CA ASP A 58 21.94 5.51 5.60
C ASP A 58 22.51 6.37 4.47
N PHE A 59 22.75 5.76 3.29
CA PHE A 59 23.26 6.46 2.12
C PHE A 59 22.28 7.55 1.64
N LEU A 60 20.99 7.23 1.53
CA LEU A 60 19.98 8.19 1.08
C LEU A 60 19.78 9.32 2.10
N LEU A 61 19.80 9.01 3.40
CA LEU A 61 19.76 10.02 4.47
C LEU A 61 20.98 10.95 4.44
N TRP A 62 22.15 10.43 4.09
CA TRP A 62 23.35 11.25 3.88
C TRP A 62 23.26 12.09 2.59
N ALA A 63 22.83 11.50 1.48
CA ALA A 63 22.83 12.13 0.16
C ALA A 63 21.72 13.20 -0.04
N LEU A 64 20.63 13.12 0.72
CA LEU A 64 19.48 14.04 0.63
C LEU A 64 19.47 15.12 1.73
N LYS A 65 20.46 15.12 2.63
CA LYS A 65 20.73 16.22 3.56
C LYS A 65 21.53 17.32 2.88
#